data_AF-A0A9D3YCW1-F1
#
_entry.id   AF-A0A9D3YCW1-F1
#
_cell.length_a   1.000
_cell.length_b   1.000
_cell.length_c   1.000
_cell.angle_alpha   90.00
_cell.angle_beta   90.00
_cell.angle_gamma   90.00
#
_symmetry.space_group_name_H-M   'P 1'
#
loop_
_entity.id
_entity.type
_entity.pdbx_description
1 polymer ?
#
loop_
_entity_poly.entity_id
_entity_poly.type
_entity_poly.pdbx_seq_one_letter_code
_entity_poly.pdbx_strand_id
1 'polypeptide(L)'
;MYGEGDPYYITSGLRNAAGSNGTLYRVGAMAAKFQPVYAGNTAWAFICADRALARKSSLGGQFYYIPDDTPIQSTFNFIKPFLEIRGFKLSTFSLPYGLVYYGLLGLEWIAKLLSPIYRITLPAESYSIRYINMDLYFSREKATRELGFQPIFFPKDAIARCLSYYRDVKL
;
A
#
# COMPACT_ATOMS: atom_id res chain seq x y z
N MET A 1 -1.39 3.27 -2.22
CA MET A 1 -2.65 3.96 -1.87
C MET A 1 -3.37 3.13 -0.83
N TYR A 2 -4.15 3.75 0.05
CA TYR A 2 -5.06 3.07 0.98
C TYR A 2 -6.44 3.72 0.92
N GLY A 3 -7.46 3.03 1.38
CA GLY A 3 -8.84 3.51 1.42
C GLY A 3 -9.77 2.35 1.74
N GLU A 4 -11.04 2.67 1.96
CA GLU A 4 -12.11 1.68 2.05
C GLU A 4 -12.18 0.88 0.75
N GLY A 5 -12.32 -0.44 0.86
CA GLY A 5 -12.42 -1.34 -0.30
C GLY A 5 -11.10 -1.62 -1.03
N ASP A 6 -9.95 -1.17 -0.53
CA ASP A 6 -8.65 -1.54 -1.10
C ASP A 6 -8.43 -3.07 -1.00
N PRO A 7 -8.26 -3.79 -2.12
CA PRO A 7 -8.12 -5.25 -2.09
C PRO A 7 -6.66 -5.71 -1.93
N TYR A 8 -5.67 -4.81 -2.05
CA TYR A 8 -4.26 -5.19 -2.24
C TYR A 8 -3.35 -4.80 -1.08
N TYR A 9 -3.61 -3.69 -0.39
CA TYR A 9 -2.68 -3.19 0.64
C TYR A 9 -3.11 -3.59 2.06
N ILE A 10 -4.21 -3.04 2.56
CA ILE A 10 -4.73 -3.35 3.91
C ILE A 10 -5.41 -4.72 3.93
N THR A 11 -6.29 -5.00 2.96
CA THR A 11 -7.03 -6.27 2.89
C THR A 11 -6.09 -7.46 2.76
N SER A 12 -5.01 -7.36 1.98
CA SER A 12 -4.06 -8.48 1.85
C SER A 12 -3.35 -8.77 3.19
N GLY A 13 -2.93 -7.75 3.94
CA GLY A 13 -2.32 -7.95 5.25
C GLY A 13 -3.31 -8.52 6.27
N LEU A 14 -4.57 -8.09 6.24
CA LEU A 14 -5.63 -8.67 7.09
C LEU A 14 -5.89 -10.14 6.74
N ARG A 15 -5.98 -10.50 5.45
CA ARG A 15 -6.14 -11.89 4.99
C ARG A 15 -4.97 -12.77 5.40
N ASN A 16 -3.74 -12.28 5.24
CA ASN A 16 -2.54 -12.99 5.66
C ASN A 16 -2.53 -13.24 7.17
N ALA A 17 -2.94 -12.25 7.97
CA ALA A 17 -3.08 -12.42 9.41
C ALA A 17 -4.18 -13.43 9.77
N ALA A 18 -5.34 -13.35 9.14
CA ALA A 18 -6.45 -14.29 9.35
C ALA A 18 -6.06 -15.74 9.01
N GLY A 19 -5.34 -15.95 7.91
CA GLY A 19 -4.79 -17.27 7.54
C GLY A 19 -3.67 -17.77 8.46
N SER A 20 -3.11 -16.90 9.31
CA SER A 20 -1.99 -17.17 10.20
C SER A 20 -2.38 -17.01 11.68
N ASN A 21 -3.56 -17.50 12.06
CA ASN A 21 -4.09 -17.43 13.43
C ASN A 21 -4.05 -16.02 14.04
N GLY A 22 -4.48 -15.04 13.25
CA GLY A 22 -4.51 -13.62 13.63
C GLY A 22 -3.15 -12.94 13.72
N THR A 23 -2.09 -13.50 13.13
CA THR A 23 -0.73 -12.94 13.21
C THR A 23 -0.20 -12.55 11.84
N LEU A 24 0.09 -11.27 11.61
CA LEU A 24 0.83 -10.84 10.43
C LEU A 24 2.34 -10.95 10.67
N TYR A 25 3.02 -11.82 9.92
CA TYR A 25 4.46 -11.94 10.00
C TYR A 25 5.17 -10.79 9.29
N ARG A 26 6.18 -10.22 9.96
CA ARG A 26 7.05 -9.21 9.37
C ARG A 26 8.07 -9.88 8.45
N VAL A 27 8.42 -9.21 7.36
CA VAL A 27 9.44 -9.65 6.41
C VAL A 27 10.43 -8.50 6.23
N GLY A 28 11.69 -8.74 6.60
CA GLY A 28 12.74 -7.73 6.60
C GLY A 28 12.68 -6.75 7.77
N ALA A 29 13.48 -5.69 7.70
CA ALA A 29 13.58 -4.71 8.78
C ALA A 29 12.45 -3.67 8.70
N MET A 30 12.06 -3.09 9.85
CA MET A 30 11.09 -1.98 9.90
C MET A 30 11.70 -0.62 9.51
N ALA A 31 12.87 -0.61 8.87
CA ALA A 31 13.57 0.61 8.50
C ALA A 31 13.03 1.25 7.22
N ALA A 32 12.36 0.48 6.36
CA ALA A 32 11.81 0.98 5.11
C ALA A 32 10.77 2.08 5.35
N LYS A 33 10.93 3.21 4.67
CA LYS A 33 10.09 4.39 4.77
C LYS A 33 9.05 4.40 3.66
N PHE A 34 7.79 4.31 4.03
CA PHE A 34 6.67 4.28 3.10
C PHE A 34 5.70 5.43 3.38
N GLN A 35 5.22 6.10 2.33
CA GLN A 35 4.17 7.09 2.44
C GLN A 35 2.94 6.67 1.62
N PRO A 36 1.91 6.06 2.26
CA PRO A 36 0.67 5.77 1.58
C PRO A 36 -0.16 7.05 1.40
N VAL A 37 -0.80 7.19 0.24
CA VAL A 37 -1.80 8.24 -0.02
C VAL A 37 -3.21 7.68 0.10
N TYR A 38 -4.12 8.45 0.69
CA TYR A 38 -5.54 8.11 0.79
C TYR A 38 -6.22 8.19 -0.58
N ALA A 39 -7.06 7.21 -0.90
CA ALA A 39 -7.74 7.11 -2.20
C ALA A 39 -8.57 8.36 -2.53
N GLY A 40 -9.20 8.99 -1.53
CA GLY A 40 -9.92 10.25 -1.73
C GLY A 40 -8.99 11.40 -2.13
N ASN A 41 -7.78 11.48 -1.58
CA ASN A 41 -6.80 12.49 -1.97
C ASN A 41 -6.24 12.23 -3.38
N THR A 42 -6.08 10.96 -3.75
CA THR A 42 -5.74 10.57 -5.13
C THR A 42 -6.82 10.99 -6.12
N ALA A 43 -8.09 10.73 -5.81
CA ALA A 43 -9.22 11.17 -6.63
C ALA A 43 -9.26 12.70 -6.76
N TRP A 44 -9.03 13.41 -5.66
CA TRP A 44 -8.94 14.87 -5.66
C TRP A 44 -7.80 15.39 -6.55
N ALA A 45 -6.64 14.72 -6.57
CA ALA A 45 -5.52 15.10 -7.42
C ALA A 45 -5.88 15.05 -8.92
N PHE A 46 -6.71 14.09 -9.35
CA PHE A 46 -7.22 14.07 -10.74
C PHE A 46 -8.09 15.28 -11.07
N ILE A 47 -8.93 15.73 -10.13
CA ILE A 47 -9.74 16.95 -10.31
C ILE A 47 -8.85 18.20 -10.39
N CYS A 48 -7.80 18.28 -9.56
CA CYS A 48 -6.81 19.36 -9.67
C CYS A 48 -6.11 19.34 -11.04
N ALA A 49 -5.71 18.16 -11.50
CA ALA A 49 -5.05 17.99 -12.79
C ALA A 49 -5.95 18.43 -13.97
N ASP A 50 -7.21 18.01 -13.98
CA ASP A 50 -8.20 18.40 -14.99
C ASP A 50 -8.36 19.93 -15.07
N ARG A 51 -8.55 20.57 -13.90
CA ARG A 51 -8.67 22.04 -13.81
C ARG A 51 -7.41 22.77 -14.26
N ALA A 52 -6.23 22.22 -13.94
CA ALA A 52 -4.95 22.81 -14.33
C ALA A 52 -4.72 22.67 -15.85
N LEU A 53 -5.03 21.51 -16.43
CA LEU A 53 -4.93 21.25 -17.86
C LEU A 53 -5.86 22.14 -18.68
N ALA A 54 -7.11 22.34 -18.21
CA ALA A 54 -8.06 23.23 -18.85
C ALA A 54 -7.57 24.69 -18.93
N ARG A 55 -6.76 25.12 -17.95
CA ARG A 55 -6.15 26.47 -17.91
C ARG A 55 -4.84 26.55 -18.68
N LYS A 56 -4.05 25.47 -18.68
CA LYS A 56 -2.71 25.41 -19.27
C LYS A 56 -2.46 24.06 -19.91
N SER A 57 -2.77 23.96 -21.19
CA SER A 57 -2.60 22.73 -22.00
C SER A 57 -1.15 22.21 -22.05
N SER A 58 -0.16 23.08 -21.86
CA SER A 58 1.26 22.71 -21.83
C SER A 58 1.65 21.83 -20.64
N LEU A 59 0.75 21.61 -19.67
CA LEU A 59 0.94 20.64 -18.59
C LEU A 59 0.69 19.19 -19.04
N GLY A 60 0.15 18.99 -20.26
CA GLY A 60 -0.02 17.66 -20.85
C GLY A 60 1.30 16.89 -21.01
N GLY A 61 1.25 15.57 -20.84
CA GLY A 61 2.42 14.69 -20.96
C GLY A 61 3.37 14.69 -19.76
N GLN A 62 3.06 15.46 -18.72
CA GLN A 62 3.85 15.51 -17.49
C GLN A 62 3.42 14.40 -16.50
N PHE A 63 4.36 13.95 -15.66
CA PHE A 63 4.07 13.10 -14.51
C PHE A 63 4.14 13.90 -13.20
N TYR A 64 3.37 13.46 -12.20
CA TYR A 64 3.24 14.10 -10.90
C TYR A 64 3.18 13.06 -9.79
N TYR A 65 3.90 13.33 -8.69
CA TYR A 65 3.71 12.61 -7.44
C TYR A 65 2.68 13.33 -6.58
N ILE A 66 1.80 12.56 -5.96
CA ILE A 66 0.64 13.06 -5.20
C ILE A 66 0.58 12.50 -3.77
N PRO A 67 1.68 12.53 -2.99
CA PRO A 67 1.59 12.16 -1.58
C PRO A 67 0.70 13.16 -0.84
N ASP A 68 0.00 12.68 0.19
CA ASP A 68 -0.75 13.51 1.12
C ASP A 68 0.02 13.67 2.44
N ASP A 69 -0.67 14.15 3.48
CA ASP A 69 -0.05 14.39 4.79
C ASP A 69 0.06 13.12 5.65
N THR A 70 -0.23 11.94 5.09
CA THR A 70 -0.09 10.67 5.83
C THR A 70 1.37 10.50 6.26
N PRO A 71 1.63 10.16 7.54
CA PRO A 71 3.00 10.06 8.04
C PRO A 71 3.87 9.05 7.27
N ILE A 72 5.14 9.41 7.08
CA ILE A 72 6.15 8.49 6.54
C ILE A 72 6.53 7.50 7.64
N GLN A 73 6.27 6.22 7.40
CA GLN A 73 6.56 5.15 8.35
C GLN A 73 6.67 3.81 7.62
N SER A 74 7.06 2.75 8.32
CA SER A 74 7.06 1.42 7.72
C SER A 74 5.65 0.93 7.43
N THR A 75 5.50 0.13 6.37
CA THR A 75 4.22 -0.54 6.03
C THR A 75 3.67 -1.34 7.21
N PHE A 76 4.53 -2.00 7.98
CA PHE A 76 4.12 -2.76 9.16
C PHE A 76 3.55 -1.87 10.27
N ASN A 77 4.13 -0.69 10.50
CA ASN A 77 3.57 0.29 11.43
C ASN A 77 2.25 0.86 10.92
N PHE A 78 2.13 1.08 9.61
CA PHE A 78 0.91 1.60 9.00
C PHE A 78 -0.26 0.62 9.10
N ILE A 79 -0.01 -0.68 8.88
CA ILE A 79 -1.07 -1.69 8.92
C ILE A 79 -1.46 -2.10 10.35
N LYS A 80 -0.59 -1.89 11.34
CA LYS A 80 -0.79 -2.27 12.74
C LYS A 80 -2.18 -1.90 13.32
N PRO A 81 -2.67 -0.65 13.25
CA PRO A 81 -3.98 -0.30 13.81
C PRO A 81 -5.15 -1.07 13.14
N PHE A 82 -5.01 -1.45 11.87
CA PHE A 82 -6.00 -2.26 11.16
C PHE A 82 -6.00 -3.73 11.63
N LEU A 83 -4.84 -4.25 12.04
CA LEU A 83 -4.77 -5.56 12.69
C LEU A 83 -5.43 -5.53 14.07
N GLU A 84 -5.08 -4.53 14.88
CA GLU A 84 -5.52 -4.42 16.27
C GLU A 84 -7.05 -4.31 16.42
N ILE A 85 -7.72 -3.57 15.52
CA ILE A 85 -9.17 -3.45 15.53
C ILE A 85 -9.92 -4.78 15.26
N ARG A 86 -9.22 -5.79 14.72
CA ARG A 86 -9.73 -7.16 14.50
C ARG A 86 -9.25 -8.15 15.56
N GLY A 87 -8.53 -7.69 16.58
CA GLY A 87 -7.86 -8.57 17.56
C GLY A 87 -6.66 -9.33 16.97
N PHE A 88 -6.18 -8.94 15.78
CA PHE A 88 -4.97 -9.49 15.18
C PHE A 88 -3.74 -8.76 15.72
N LYS A 89 -2.57 -9.37 15.55
CA LYS A 89 -1.29 -8.83 16.00
C LYS A 89 -0.25 -8.84 14.90
N LEU A 90 0.68 -7.89 15.00
CA LEU A 90 1.90 -7.89 14.23
C LEU A 90 2.94 -8.77 14.94
N SER A 91 3.58 -9.68 14.22
CA SER A 91 4.62 -10.57 14.77
C SER A 91 5.80 -9.78 15.35
N THR A 92 6.26 -10.15 16.55
CA THR A 92 7.52 -9.65 17.12
C THR A 92 8.75 -10.25 16.44
N PHE A 93 8.60 -11.42 15.79
CA PHE A 93 9.61 -12.00 14.94
C PHE A 93 9.53 -11.45 13.51
N SER A 94 10.67 -11.22 12.87
CA SER A 94 10.75 -10.86 11.46
C SER A 94 11.47 -11.93 10.66
N LEU A 95 10.87 -12.33 9.55
CA LEU A 95 11.45 -13.26 8.60
C LEU A 95 12.59 -12.56 7.84
N PRO A 96 13.75 -13.22 7.65
CA PRO A 96 14.83 -12.66 6.84
C PRO A 96 14.37 -12.38 5.42
N TYR A 97 14.56 -11.14 4.96
CA TYR A 97 14.12 -10.68 3.63
C TYR A 97 14.58 -11.61 2.50
N GLY A 98 15.87 -11.96 2.47
CA GLY A 98 16.44 -12.80 1.41
C GLY A 98 15.77 -14.17 1.31
N LEU A 99 15.53 -14.82 2.46
CA LEU A 99 14.91 -16.15 2.49
C LEU A 99 13.50 -16.11 1.89
N VAL A 100 12.67 -15.15 2.30
CA VAL A 100 11.31 -15.00 1.78
C VAL A 100 11.33 -14.60 0.31
N TYR A 101 12.16 -13.61 -0.06
CA TYR A 101 12.22 -13.08 -1.42
C TYR A 101 12.68 -14.14 -2.43
N TYR A 102 13.81 -14.82 -2.19
CA TYR A 102 14.30 -15.87 -3.09
C TYR A 102 13.41 -17.11 -3.08
N GLY A 103 12.78 -17.44 -1.96
CA GLY A 103 11.77 -18.50 -1.89
C GLY A 103 10.57 -18.22 -2.79
N LEU A 104 10.00 -17.00 -2.71
CA LEU A 104 8.90 -16.59 -3.58
C LEU A 104 9.31 -16.53 -5.05
N LEU A 105 10.49 -16.00 -5.36
CA LEU A 105 11.01 -16.03 -6.73
C LEU A 105 11.08 -17.46 -7.27
N GLY A 106 11.61 -18.42 -6.49
CA GLY A 106 11.67 -19.82 -6.89
C GLY A 106 10.27 -20.40 -7.16
N LEU A 107 9.29 -20.10 -6.30
CA LEU A 107 7.90 -20.52 -6.49
C LEU A 107 7.26 -19.88 -7.73
N GLU A 108 7.54 -18.61 -8.02
CA GLU A 108 7.10 -17.92 -9.24
C GLU A 108 7.67 -18.57 -10.50
N TRP A 109 8.95 -18.95 -10.49
CA TRP A 109 9.57 -19.68 -11.59
C TRP A 109 8.92 -21.05 -11.82
N ILE A 110 8.67 -21.81 -10.75
CA ILE A 110 7.97 -23.10 -10.83
C ILE A 110 6.55 -22.92 -11.36
N ALA A 111 5.80 -21.94 -10.83
CA ALA A 111 4.45 -21.64 -11.27
C ALA A 111 4.42 -21.24 -12.75
N LYS A 112 5.39 -20.45 -13.21
CA LYS A 112 5.52 -20.07 -14.62
C LYS A 112 5.80 -21.28 -15.51
N LEU A 113 6.67 -22.19 -15.09
CA LEU A 113 6.98 -23.41 -15.83
C LEU A 113 5.78 -24.36 -15.94
N LEU A 114 4.98 -24.47 -14.87
CA LEU A 114 3.79 -25.33 -14.81
C LEU A 114 2.53 -24.66 -15.36
N SER A 115 2.56 -23.34 -15.62
CA SER A 115 1.43 -22.56 -16.11
C SER A 115 0.72 -23.10 -17.37
N PRO A 116 1.40 -23.80 -18.32
CA PRO A 116 0.72 -24.39 -19.46
C PRO A 116 -0.21 -25.56 -19.08
N ILE A 117 -0.01 -26.18 -17.92
CA ILE A 117 -0.71 -27.40 -17.47
C ILE A 117 -1.63 -27.09 -16.29
N TYR A 118 -1.17 -26.28 -15.34
CA TYR A 118 -1.90 -25.94 -14.11
C TYR A 118 -1.80 -24.45 -13.80
N ARG A 119 -2.93 -23.84 -13.40
CA ARG A 119 -2.92 -22.49 -12.84
C ARG A 119 -2.58 -22.57 -11.35
N ILE A 120 -1.39 -22.12 -11.00
CA ILE A 120 -0.92 -22.02 -9.61
C ILE A 120 -1.07 -20.57 -9.15
N THR A 121 -1.84 -20.35 -8.09
CA THR A 121 -1.95 -19.04 -7.42
C THR A 121 -1.02 -19.04 -6.21
N LEU A 122 -0.07 -18.09 -6.20
CA LEU A 122 0.85 -17.93 -5.07
C LEU A 122 0.22 -17.06 -3.97
N PRO A 123 0.50 -17.35 -2.70
CA PRO A 123 -0.05 -16.59 -1.58
C PRO A 123 0.54 -15.19 -1.46
N ALA A 124 1.74 -14.98 -2.00
CA ALA A 124 2.41 -13.69 -2.06
C ALA A 124 3.32 -13.64 -3.29
N GLU A 125 3.58 -12.43 -3.77
CA GLU A 125 4.45 -12.19 -4.92
C GLU A 125 5.78 -11.58 -4.44
N SER A 126 6.88 -11.96 -5.08
CA SER A 126 8.23 -11.52 -4.75
C SER A 126 8.36 -10.00 -4.83
N TYR A 127 7.68 -9.36 -5.79
CA TYR A 127 7.66 -7.90 -5.92
C TYR A 127 6.98 -7.22 -4.75
N SER A 128 5.94 -7.83 -4.15
CA SER A 128 5.26 -7.26 -2.98
C SER A 128 6.20 -7.24 -1.79
N ILE A 129 6.99 -8.31 -1.60
CA ILE A 129 8.00 -8.38 -0.53
C ILE A 129 9.13 -7.36 -0.75
N ARG A 130 9.57 -7.18 -1.99
CA ARG A 130 10.53 -6.13 -2.34
C ARG A 130 9.96 -4.74 -2.06
N TYR A 131 8.73 -4.49 -2.47
CA TYR A 131 8.05 -3.19 -2.35
C TYR A 131 7.93 -2.75 -0.89
N ILE A 132 7.47 -3.62 0.01
CA ILE A 132 7.34 -3.28 1.44
C ILE A 132 8.69 -3.07 2.15
N ASN A 133 9.80 -3.43 1.52
CA ASN A 133 11.17 -3.26 2.01
C ASN A 133 11.94 -2.12 1.31
N MET A 134 11.28 -1.32 0.46
CA MET A 134 11.88 -0.16 -0.21
C MET A 134 11.41 1.16 0.40
N ASP A 135 12.29 2.17 0.36
CA ASP A 135 11.95 3.55 0.66
C ASP A 135 11.14 4.14 -0.49
N LEU A 136 9.86 4.42 -0.24
CA LEU A 136 8.90 4.94 -1.21
C LEU A 136 8.09 6.07 -0.58
N TYR A 137 8.65 7.26 -0.69
CA TYR A 137 8.04 8.53 -0.35
C TYR A 137 8.51 9.58 -1.36
N PHE A 138 7.69 10.59 -1.61
CA PHE A 138 7.91 11.53 -2.71
C PHE A 138 7.65 12.97 -2.26
N SER A 139 8.12 13.93 -3.05
CA SER A 139 7.74 15.33 -2.85
C SER A 139 6.51 15.66 -3.70
N ARG A 140 5.53 16.33 -3.08
CA ARG A 140 4.35 16.88 -3.78
C ARG A 140 4.58 18.26 -4.42
N GLU A 141 5.76 18.87 -4.27
CA GLU A 141 6.01 20.27 -4.66
C GLU A 141 5.60 20.59 -6.10
N LYS A 142 5.91 19.69 -7.05
CA LYS A 142 5.53 19.87 -8.46
C LYS A 142 4.00 19.91 -8.63
N ALA A 143 3.28 18.99 -7.97
CA ALA A 143 1.82 18.94 -8.03
C ALA A 143 1.18 20.16 -7.36
N THR A 144 1.74 20.61 -6.24
CA THR A 144 1.30 21.85 -5.57
C THR A 144 1.46 23.06 -6.49
N ARG A 145 2.64 23.23 -7.10
CA ARG A 145 2.97 24.40 -7.92
C ARG A 145 2.20 24.44 -9.22
N GLU A 146 2.09 23.31 -9.92
CA GLU A 146 1.58 23.27 -11.29
C GLU A 146 0.10 22.88 -11.35
N LEU A 147 -0.38 22.03 -10.43
CA LEU A 147 -1.76 21.58 -10.40
C LEU A 147 -2.60 22.28 -9.32
N GLY A 148 -1.97 23.02 -8.41
CA GLY A 148 -2.64 23.57 -7.23
C GLY A 148 -3.12 22.48 -6.26
N PHE A 149 -2.51 21.30 -6.31
CA PHE A 149 -2.90 20.17 -5.46
C PHE A 149 -2.57 20.44 -4.00
N GLN A 150 -3.58 20.31 -3.15
CA GLN A 150 -3.47 20.20 -1.70
C GLN A 150 -4.42 19.09 -1.25
N PRO A 151 -3.99 18.14 -0.40
CA PRO A 151 -4.88 17.11 0.09
C PRO A 151 -6.03 17.73 0.89
N ILE A 152 -7.22 17.18 0.72
CA ILE A 152 -8.45 17.66 1.38
C ILE A 152 -8.93 16.70 2.48
N PHE A 153 -8.42 15.47 2.48
CA PHE A 153 -8.65 14.49 3.54
C PHE A 153 -7.43 14.43 4.45
N PHE A 154 -7.64 14.77 5.73
CA PHE A 154 -6.60 14.67 6.74
C PHE A 154 -6.37 13.20 7.14
N PRO A 155 -5.12 12.80 7.44
CA PRO A 155 -4.78 11.40 7.74
C PRO A 155 -5.60 10.82 8.89
N LYS A 156 -5.86 11.61 9.94
CA LYS A 156 -6.65 11.18 11.09
C LYS A 156 -8.06 10.75 10.68
N ASP A 157 -8.73 11.55 9.87
CA ASP A 157 -10.11 11.28 9.43
C ASP A 157 -10.15 10.16 8.40
N ALA A 158 -9.19 10.13 7.47
CA ALA A 158 -9.05 9.06 6.49
C ALA A 158 -8.83 7.69 7.17
N ILE A 159 -7.90 7.61 8.13
CA ILE A 159 -7.64 6.40 8.91
C ILE A 159 -8.88 6.01 9.73
N ALA A 160 -9.57 6.95 10.37
CA ALA A 160 -10.78 6.64 11.14
C ALA A 160 -11.89 6.01 10.27
N ARG A 161 -12.11 6.54 9.07
CA ARG A 161 -13.07 5.96 8.11
C ARG A 161 -12.65 4.55 7.67
N CYS A 162 -11.38 4.37 7.32
CA CYS A 162 -10.84 3.07 6.96
C CYS A 162 -10.98 2.07 8.11
N LEU A 163 -10.65 2.45 9.35
CA LEU A 163 -10.79 1.59 10.52
C LEU A 163 -12.24 1.15 10.74
N SER A 164 -13.21 2.02 10.52
CA SER A 164 -14.63 1.67 10.57
C SER A 164 -15.00 0.63 9.51
N TYR A 165 -14.50 0.78 8.28
CA TYR A 165 -14.74 -0.17 7.20
C TYR A 165 -14.07 -1.53 7.46
N TYR A 166 -12.80 -1.51 7.85
CA TYR A 166 -11.99 -2.72 8.02
C TYR A 166 -12.32 -3.52 9.27
N ARG A 167 -13.07 -2.96 10.23
CA ARG A 167 -13.57 -3.70 11.41
C ARG A 167 -14.44 -4.88 11.01
N ASP A 168 -15.34 -4.70 10.06
CA ASP A 168 -16.41 -5.67 9.77
C ASP A 168 -16.32 -6.27 8.35
N VAL A 169 -15.38 -5.80 7.52
CA VAL A 169 -15.22 -6.34 6.16
C VAL A 169 -14.88 -7.84 6.17
N LYS A 170 -15.50 -8.59 5.25
CA LYS A 170 -15.20 -10.00 5.03
C LYS A 170 -13.83 -10.14 4.40
N LEU A 171 -12.97 -10.93 5.03
CA LEU A 171 -11.61 -11.23 4.55
C LEU A 171 -11.64 -12.39 3.56
#